data_AF-A0A850MID6-F1
#
_entry.id   AF-A0A850MID6-F1
#
_cell.length_a   1.000
_cell.length_b   1.000
_cell.length_c   1.000
_cell.angle_alpha   90.00
_cell.angle_beta   90.00
_cell.angle_gamma   90.00
#
_symmetry.space_group_name_H-M   'P 1'
#
loop_
_entity.id
_entity.type
_entity.pdbx_description
1 polymer ?
#
loop_
_entity_poly.entity_id
_entity_poly.type
_entity_poly.pdbx_seq_one_letter_code
_entity_poly.pdbx_strand_id
1 'polypeptide(L)'
;MTLPLEGIRILDLSRLLPGPFASKLLADFGAEVIKVEDPIQGDYVRWRRPQFIKGDNKESAMFLALNRNKKSIILNLKDPKCQEIFYKLAETADVIFETFRPGVVKKLKIDYETIRKINPQIIYCSLTGFGQNGPYKDLPGHDVNYLGVAGIASLTGKPDYP
;
A
#
# COMPACT_ATOMS: atom_id res chain seq x y z
N MET A 1 14.35 15.11 20.94
CA MET A 1 12.98 15.48 20.54
C MET A 1 12.30 14.24 20.02
N THR A 2 11.13 13.89 20.55
CA THR A 2 10.33 12.77 20.06
C THR A 2 9.57 13.20 18.82
N LEU A 3 9.39 12.30 17.86
CA LEU A 3 8.61 12.59 16.66
C LEU A 3 7.10 12.37 16.91
N PRO A 4 6.19 13.05 16.18
CA PRO A 4 4.75 13.02 16.48
C PRO A 4 4.09 11.63 16.45
N LEU A 5 4.62 10.69 15.68
CA LEU A 5 4.11 9.32 15.55
C LEU A 5 5.08 8.26 16.10
N GLU A 6 6.02 8.68 16.95
CA GLU A 6 6.91 7.74 17.62
C GLU A 6 6.10 6.74 18.47
N GLY A 7 6.44 5.45 18.35
CA GLY A 7 5.70 4.36 18.98
C GLY A 7 4.54 3.80 18.17
N ILE A 8 4.13 4.45 17.08
CA ILE A 8 3.11 3.92 16.17
C ILE A 8 3.72 2.92 15.19
N ARG A 9 3.15 1.72 15.10
CA ARG A 9 3.54 0.67 14.16
C ARG A 9 2.52 0.50 13.04
N ILE A 10 3.00 0.45 11.81
CA ILE A 10 2.19 0.35 10.59
C ILE A 10 2.63 -0.85 9.76
N LEU A 11 1.67 -1.69 9.34
CA LEU A 11 1.90 -2.70 8.31
C LEU A 11 1.43 -2.15 6.97
N ASP A 12 2.36 -2.01 6.03
CA ASP A 12 2.11 -1.48 4.69
C ASP A 12 2.16 -2.61 3.65
N LEU A 13 0.99 -3.11 3.25
CA LEU A 13 0.83 -4.10 2.17
C LEU A 13 0.57 -3.44 0.82
N SER A 14 0.60 -2.11 0.77
CA SER A 14 0.26 -1.36 -0.43
C SER A 14 1.40 -1.39 -1.45
N ARG A 15 0.99 -1.23 -2.71
CA ARG A 15 1.89 -1.20 -3.88
C ARG A 15 1.72 0.11 -4.62
N LEU A 16 2.69 0.44 -5.47
CA LEU A 16 2.67 1.66 -6.27
C LEU A 16 2.67 2.95 -5.43
N LEU A 17 1.69 3.84 -5.63
CA LEU A 17 1.80 5.24 -5.24
C LEU A 17 0.96 5.61 -4.02
N PRO A 18 -0.39 5.46 -4.01
CA PRO A 18 -1.21 6.12 -2.99
C PRO A 18 -0.94 5.61 -1.58
N GLY A 19 -0.87 4.27 -1.42
CA GLY A 19 -0.55 3.66 -0.13
C GLY A 19 0.90 3.93 0.29
N PRO A 20 1.92 3.66 -0.55
CA PRO A 20 3.30 3.89 -0.15
C PRO A 20 3.62 5.36 0.13
N PHE A 21 2.96 6.30 -0.57
CA PHE A 21 3.07 7.74 -0.28
C PHE A 21 2.48 8.09 1.09
N ALA A 22 1.28 7.59 1.40
CA ALA A 22 0.64 7.82 2.70
C ALA A 22 1.50 7.27 3.85
N SER A 23 1.90 6.00 3.78
CA SER A 23 2.70 5.37 4.83
C SER A 23 4.10 5.98 4.95
N LYS A 24 4.70 6.46 3.86
CA LYS A 24 5.95 7.22 3.89
C LYS A 24 5.81 8.53 4.68
N LEU A 25 4.73 9.28 4.52
CA LEU A 25 4.52 10.50 5.31
C LEU A 25 4.43 10.19 6.81
N LEU A 26 3.78 9.08 7.16
CA LEU A 26 3.69 8.63 8.55
C LEU A 26 5.06 8.17 9.09
N ALA A 27 5.86 7.50 8.26
CA ALA A 27 7.26 7.16 8.60
C ALA A 27 8.12 8.41 8.80
N ASP A 28 7.97 9.42 7.94
CA ASP A 28 8.67 10.71 8.05
C ASP A 28 8.28 11.43 9.37
N PHE A 29 7.10 11.15 9.95
CA PHE A 29 6.66 11.63 11.26
C PHE A 29 6.98 10.69 12.43
N GLY A 30 7.79 9.65 12.22
CA GLY A 30 8.33 8.79 13.28
C GLY A 30 7.64 7.44 13.47
N ALA A 31 6.63 7.11 12.66
CA ALA A 31 6.00 5.79 12.73
C ALA A 31 6.97 4.69 12.26
N GLU A 32 6.95 3.53 12.91
CA GLU A 32 7.61 2.33 12.42
C GLU A 32 6.77 1.70 11.31
N VAL A 33 7.20 1.82 10.07
CA VAL A 33 6.50 1.23 8.92
C VAL A 33 7.21 -0.04 8.47
N ILE A 34 6.48 -1.16 8.50
CA ILE A 34 6.92 -2.46 7.99
C ILE A 34 6.18 -2.72 6.68
N LYS A 35 6.88 -2.61 5.55
CA LYS A 35 6.36 -2.95 4.23
C LYS A 35 6.34 -4.46 4.07
N VAL A 36 5.16 -5.03 3.84
CA VAL A 36 4.97 -6.47 3.58
C VAL A 36 4.90 -6.68 2.09
N GLU A 37 5.91 -7.37 1.54
CA GLU A 37 6.14 -7.48 0.11
C GLU A 37 5.83 -8.87 -0.43
N ASP A 38 5.42 -8.88 -1.70
CA ASP A 38 5.20 -10.08 -2.50
C ASP A 38 6.53 -10.82 -2.74
N PRO A 39 6.57 -12.16 -2.64
CA PRO A 39 7.80 -12.92 -2.80
C PRO A 39 8.32 -12.99 -4.24
N ILE A 40 7.48 -12.73 -5.24
CA ILE A 40 7.87 -12.87 -6.65
C ILE A 40 8.44 -11.56 -7.16
N GLN A 41 7.73 -10.44 -6.94
CA GLN A 41 8.10 -9.15 -7.53
C GLN A 41 8.26 -8.03 -6.50
N GLY A 42 7.93 -8.27 -5.23
CA GLY A 42 7.77 -7.21 -4.25
C GLY A 42 6.80 -6.13 -4.71
N ASP A 43 7.10 -4.88 -4.39
CA ASP A 43 6.47 -3.74 -5.06
C ASP A 43 7.10 -3.54 -6.45
N TYR A 44 6.31 -3.76 -7.51
CA TYR A 44 6.81 -3.66 -8.88
C TYR A 44 7.26 -2.25 -9.28
N VAL A 45 6.93 -1.20 -8.49
CA VAL A 45 7.54 0.12 -8.67
C VAL A 45 9.07 0.07 -8.49
N ARG A 46 9.60 -0.90 -7.73
CA ARG A 46 11.05 -1.17 -7.55
C ARG A 46 11.79 -1.35 -8.86
N TRP A 47 11.12 -1.91 -9.86
CA TRP A 47 11.72 -2.26 -11.15
C TRP A 47 11.43 -1.22 -12.25
N ARG A 48 10.60 -0.20 -11.96
CA ARG A 48 10.20 0.81 -12.94
C ARG A 48 11.38 1.71 -13.32
N ARG A 49 11.41 2.18 -14.58
CA ARG A 49 12.41 3.17 -15.00
C ARG A 49 12.06 4.59 -14.50
N PRO A 50 13.06 5.47 -14.26
CA PRO A 50 14.50 5.20 -14.36
C PRO A 50 15.04 4.38 -13.18
N GLN A 51 15.98 3.47 -13.47
CA GLN A 51 16.75 2.79 -12.43
C GLN A 51 17.79 3.77 -11.88
N PHE A 52 17.76 3.97 -10.57
CA PHE A 52 18.68 4.89 -9.88
C PHE A 52 19.91 4.13 -9.40
N ILE A 53 19.72 3.01 -8.69
CA ILE A 53 20.80 2.08 -8.36
C ILE A 53 20.96 1.11 -9.52
N LYS A 54 22.19 0.95 -10.00
CA LYS A 54 22.58 0.02 -11.07
C LYS A 54 23.33 -1.19 -10.46
N GLY A 55 23.45 -2.29 -11.20
CA GLY A 55 24.12 -3.52 -10.75
C GLY A 55 23.13 -4.63 -10.40
N ASP A 56 23.44 -5.48 -9.41
CA ASP A 56 22.55 -6.58 -9.02
C ASP A 56 21.41 -6.13 -8.09
N ASN A 57 21.61 -5.03 -7.35
CA ASN A 57 20.61 -4.42 -6.46
C ASN A 57 19.87 -3.26 -7.15
N LYS A 58 19.27 -3.52 -8.32
CA LYS A 58 18.58 -2.48 -9.09
C LYS A 58 17.38 -1.94 -8.32
N GLU A 59 17.36 -0.63 -8.09
CA GLU A 59 16.21 0.05 -7.52
C GLU A 59 15.85 1.28 -8.33
N SER A 60 14.55 1.47 -8.56
CA SER A 60 14.03 2.64 -9.24
C SER A 60 14.10 3.88 -8.36
N ALA A 61 14.24 5.04 -9.02
CA ALA A 61 14.15 6.32 -8.33
C ALA A 61 12.81 6.48 -7.57
N MET A 62 11.71 5.97 -8.13
CA MET A 62 10.41 6.03 -7.48
C MET A 62 10.31 5.15 -6.25
N PHE A 63 10.85 3.94 -6.28
CA PHE A 63 10.80 3.05 -5.13
C PHE A 63 11.55 3.65 -3.94
N LEU A 64 12.75 4.17 -4.20
CA LEU A 64 13.55 4.89 -3.20
C LEU A 64 12.81 6.12 -2.65
N ALA A 65 12.16 6.89 -3.52
CA ALA A 65 11.40 8.07 -3.11
C ALA A 65 10.17 7.73 -2.23
N LEU A 66 9.52 6.59 -2.49
CA LEU A 66 8.28 6.17 -1.85
C LEU A 66 8.47 5.31 -0.59
N ASN A 67 9.64 4.66 -0.42
CA ASN A 67 9.82 3.65 0.63
C ASN A 67 11.00 3.93 1.57
N ARG A 68 11.54 5.15 1.58
CA ARG A 68 12.44 5.60 2.66
C ARG A 68 11.78 5.47 4.04
N ASN A 69 12.61 5.29 5.07
CA ASN A 69 12.19 5.13 6.48
C ASN A 69 11.31 3.89 6.76
N LYS A 70 11.18 2.96 5.81
CA LYS A 70 10.43 1.71 5.98
C LYS A 70 11.38 0.52 6.15
N LYS A 71 10.97 -0.42 6.98
CA LYS A 71 11.49 -1.80 7.00
C LYS A 71 10.76 -2.61 5.92
N SER A 72 11.37 -3.70 5.44
CA SER A 72 10.77 -4.59 4.46
C SER A 72 10.81 -6.03 4.96
N ILE A 73 9.70 -6.76 4.77
CA ILE A 73 9.60 -8.20 4.96
C ILE A 73 8.86 -8.80 3.77
N ILE A 74 9.35 -9.93 3.26
CA ILE A 74 8.67 -10.69 2.21
C ILE A 74 7.77 -11.73 2.87
N LEU A 75 6.48 -11.73 2.56
CA LEU A 75 5.53 -12.74 3.03
C LEU A 75 4.63 -13.22 1.90
N ASN A 76 4.61 -14.54 1.69
CA ASN A 76 3.63 -15.15 0.81
C ASN A 76 2.31 -15.39 1.58
N LEU A 77 1.39 -14.43 1.57
CA LEU A 77 0.12 -14.52 2.32
C LEU A 77 -0.84 -15.63 1.84
N LYS A 78 -0.46 -16.41 0.81
CA LYS A 78 -1.16 -17.66 0.44
C LYS A 78 -0.69 -18.87 1.25
N ASP A 79 0.48 -18.79 1.86
CA ASP A 79 1.01 -19.82 2.76
C ASP A 79 0.47 -19.58 4.18
N PRO A 80 -0.23 -20.56 4.78
CA PRO A 80 -0.71 -20.46 6.16
C PRO A 80 0.38 -20.07 7.17
N LYS A 81 1.64 -20.52 7.00
CA LYS A 81 2.74 -20.14 7.90
C LYS A 81 3.08 -18.66 7.79
N CYS A 82 3.03 -18.10 6.60
CA CYS A 82 3.21 -16.66 6.40
C CYS A 82 2.02 -15.85 6.92
N GLN A 83 0.80 -16.40 6.87
CA GLN A 83 -0.37 -15.79 7.51
C GLN A 83 -0.19 -15.72 9.03
N GLU A 84 0.29 -16.78 9.68
CA GLU A 84 0.59 -16.76 11.12
C GLU A 84 1.64 -15.70 11.49
N ILE A 85 2.70 -15.55 10.68
CA ILE A 85 3.69 -14.48 10.87
C ILE A 85 3.02 -13.11 10.73
N PHE A 86 2.18 -12.92 9.71
CA PHE A 86 1.44 -11.67 9.52
C PHE A 86 0.52 -11.36 10.71
N TYR A 87 -0.18 -12.35 11.26
CA TYR A 87 -1.04 -12.16 12.42
C TYR A 87 -0.26 -11.71 13.65
N LYS A 88 0.91 -12.31 13.92
CA LYS A 88 1.81 -11.87 15.00
C LYS A 88 2.28 -10.42 14.82
N LEU A 89 2.53 -10.01 13.58
CA LEU A 89 2.82 -8.60 13.29
C LEU A 89 1.60 -7.71 13.57
N ALA A 90 0.42 -8.14 13.12
CA ALA A 90 -0.84 -7.39 13.25
C ALA A 90 -1.33 -7.25 14.70
N GLU A 91 -1.00 -8.21 15.59
CA GLU A 91 -1.26 -8.12 17.04
C GLU A 91 -0.65 -6.87 17.67
N THR A 92 0.47 -6.39 17.14
CA THR A 92 1.23 -5.25 17.69
C THR A 92 1.22 -4.02 16.79
N ALA A 93 0.49 -4.08 15.68
CA ALA A 93 0.36 -2.95 14.76
C ALA A 93 -0.79 -2.05 15.18
N ASP A 94 -0.65 -0.74 14.96
CA ASP A 94 -1.73 0.22 15.16
C ASP A 94 -2.52 0.45 13.87
N VAL A 95 -1.85 0.35 12.72
CA VAL A 95 -2.44 0.62 11.41
C VAL A 95 -2.06 -0.44 10.38
N ILE A 96 -3.01 -0.82 9.52
CA ILE A 96 -2.77 -1.60 8.30
C ILE A 96 -3.17 -0.77 7.08
N PHE A 97 -2.28 -0.69 6.09
CA PHE A 97 -2.57 -0.16 4.76
C PHE A 97 -2.57 -1.27 3.73
N GLU A 98 -3.59 -1.31 2.87
CA GLU A 98 -3.62 -2.23 1.74
C GLU A 98 -4.28 -1.63 0.50
N THR A 99 -3.85 -2.07 -0.68
CA THR A 99 -4.35 -1.61 -1.99
C THR A 99 -4.79 -2.78 -2.87
N PHE A 100 -5.23 -3.89 -2.29
CA PHE A 100 -5.74 -5.02 -3.06
C PHE A 100 -7.14 -4.71 -3.60
N ARG A 101 -7.50 -5.38 -4.70
CA ARG A 101 -8.87 -5.28 -5.22
C ARG A 101 -9.88 -5.79 -4.18
N PRO A 102 -11.13 -5.28 -4.19
CA PRO A 102 -12.18 -5.76 -3.29
C PRO A 102 -12.28 -7.29 -3.27
N GLY A 103 -12.40 -7.85 -2.07
CA GLY A 103 -12.50 -9.29 -1.82
C GLY A 103 -11.18 -10.07 -1.81
N VAL A 104 -10.06 -9.51 -2.27
CA VAL A 104 -8.75 -10.21 -2.24
C VAL A 104 -8.29 -10.43 -0.81
N VAL A 105 -8.36 -9.41 0.05
CA VAL A 105 -7.96 -9.52 1.47
C VAL A 105 -8.76 -10.57 2.23
N LYS A 106 -10.04 -10.76 1.88
CA LYS A 106 -10.88 -11.81 2.47
C LYS A 106 -10.42 -13.21 2.05
N LYS A 107 -10.03 -13.40 0.80
CA LYS A 107 -9.43 -14.66 0.32
C LYS A 107 -8.07 -14.95 0.97
N LEU A 108 -7.31 -13.90 1.24
CA LEU A 108 -6.02 -13.98 1.95
C LEU A 108 -6.18 -14.04 3.48
N LYS A 109 -7.40 -13.96 4.01
CA LYS A 109 -7.71 -13.95 5.46
C LYS A 109 -7.02 -12.81 6.23
N ILE A 110 -6.85 -11.67 5.59
CA ILE A 110 -6.26 -10.47 6.18
C ILE A 110 -7.19 -9.26 6.07
N ASP A 111 -8.47 -9.50 5.83
CA ASP A 111 -9.50 -8.46 5.83
C ASP A 111 -9.76 -7.92 7.24
N TYR A 112 -10.39 -6.75 7.31
CA TYR A 112 -10.65 -6.06 8.57
C TYR A 112 -11.33 -6.94 9.62
N GLU A 113 -12.37 -7.71 9.26
CA GLU A 113 -13.10 -8.55 10.22
C GLU A 113 -12.24 -9.69 10.77
N THR A 114 -11.29 -10.19 9.97
CA THR A 114 -10.33 -11.20 10.43
C THR A 114 -9.31 -10.56 11.37
N ILE A 115 -8.73 -9.42 10.99
CA ILE A 115 -7.69 -8.76 11.81
C ILE A 115 -8.25 -8.16 13.09
N ARG A 116 -9.46 -7.60 13.08
CA ARG A 116 -10.10 -7.03 14.27
C ARG A 116 -10.27 -8.04 15.41
N LYS A 117 -10.45 -9.33 15.09
CA LYS A 117 -10.52 -10.40 16.08
C LYS A 117 -9.18 -10.65 16.78
N ILE A 118 -8.08 -10.36 16.08
CA ILE A 118 -6.70 -10.50 16.56
C ILE A 118 -6.30 -9.23 17.33
N ASN A 119 -6.61 -8.07 16.76
CA ASN A 119 -6.33 -6.76 17.34
C ASN A 119 -7.58 -5.86 17.22
N PRO A 120 -8.39 -5.75 18.29
CA PRO A 120 -9.62 -4.94 18.28
C PRO A 120 -9.41 -3.44 18.14
N GLN A 121 -8.19 -2.93 18.39
CA GLN A 121 -7.84 -1.50 18.31
C GLN A 121 -7.29 -1.11 16.93
N ILE A 122 -7.17 -2.05 15.99
CA ILE A 122 -6.54 -1.80 14.70
C ILE A 122 -7.29 -0.74 13.88
N ILE A 123 -6.54 0.19 13.31
CA ILE A 123 -7.01 1.07 12.25
C ILE A 123 -6.70 0.39 10.90
N TYR A 124 -7.73 0.09 10.12
CA TYR A 124 -7.56 -0.60 8.84
C TYR A 124 -7.92 0.32 7.67
N CYS A 125 -6.92 0.65 6.85
CA CYS A 125 -7.05 1.53 5.70
C CYS A 125 -6.99 0.73 4.40
N SER A 126 -8.13 0.64 3.73
CA SER A 126 -8.26 0.03 2.40
C SER A 126 -8.30 1.10 1.32
N LEU A 127 -7.37 1.04 0.36
CA LEU A 127 -7.26 1.98 -0.75
C LEU A 127 -7.56 1.26 -2.06
N THR A 128 -8.79 1.44 -2.55
CA THR A 128 -9.25 0.90 -3.85
C THR A 128 -9.65 2.03 -4.77
N GLY A 129 -9.74 1.76 -6.08
CA GLY A 129 -9.97 2.83 -7.04
C GLY A 129 -11.32 3.54 -6.92
N PHE A 130 -12.39 2.79 -6.65
CA PHE A 130 -13.74 3.33 -6.51
C PHE A 130 -14.41 2.96 -5.19
N GLY A 131 -13.62 2.55 -4.19
CA GLY A 131 -14.12 2.09 -2.90
C GLY A 131 -14.53 0.61 -2.88
N GLN A 132 -14.91 0.14 -1.69
CA GLN A 132 -15.30 -1.25 -1.45
C GLN A 132 -16.75 -1.56 -1.87
N ASN A 133 -17.56 -0.53 -2.16
CA ASN A 133 -19.00 -0.62 -2.38
C ASN A 133 -19.41 0.13 -3.65
N GLY A 134 -20.67 -0.06 -4.08
CA GLY A 134 -21.24 0.64 -5.23
C GLY A 134 -20.91 -0.02 -6.58
N PRO A 135 -21.44 0.55 -7.69
CA PRO A 135 -21.41 -0.10 -9.00
C PRO A 135 -20.01 -0.20 -9.61
N TYR A 136 -19.06 0.63 -9.17
CA TYR A 136 -17.71 0.69 -9.73
C TYR A 136 -16.66 -0.07 -8.91
N LYS A 137 -17.06 -0.73 -7.81
CA LYS A 137 -16.11 -1.39 -6.88
C LYS A 137 -15.19 -2.41 -7.57
N ASP A 138 -15.71 -3.12 -8.59
CA ASP A 138 -14.97 -4.17 -9.29
C ASP A 138 -14.24 -3.64 -10.55
N LEU A 139 -14.38 -2.35 -10.88
CA LEU A 139 -13.68 -1.75 -12.00
C LEU A 139 -12.18 -1.56 -11.67
N PRO A 140 -11.28 -1.77 -12.64
CA PRO A 140 -9.89 -1.38 -12.48
C PRO A 140 -9.81 0.14 -12.40
N GLY A 141 -9.07 0.64 -11.40
CA GLY A 141 -8.82 2.06 -11.22
C GLY A 141 -7.33 2.37 -11.31
N HIS A 142 -6.96 3.21 -12.26
CA HIS A 142 -5.69 3.92 -12.31
C HIS A 142 -5.94 5.42 -12.26
N ASP A 143 -4.89 6.18 -11.95
CA ASP A 143 -4.90 7.64 -11.84
C ASP A 143 -5.62 8.31 -13.02
N VAL A 144 -5.33 7.90 -14.25
CA VAL A 144 -5.98 8.42 -15.46
C VAL A 144 -7.49 8.18 -15.51
N ASN A 145 -7.98 7.06 -14.94
CA ASN A 145 -9.41 6.80 -14.87
C ASN A 145 -10.10 7.79 -13.93
N TYR A 146 -9.48 8.09 -12.79
CA TYR A 146 -10.03 9.04 -11.82
C TYR A 146 -10.06 10.46 -12.40
N LEU A 147 -9.01 10.87 -13.11
CA LEU A 147 -8.97 12.15 -13.82
C LEU A 147 -10.09 12.27 -14.86
N GLY A 148 -10.36 11.19 -15.60
CA GLY A 148 -11.47 11.13 -16.55
C GLY A 148 -12.83 11.25 -15.87
N VAL A 149 -13.10 10.42 -14.86
CA VAL A 149 -14.39 10.40 -14.15
C VAL A 149 -14.64 11.71 -13.39
N ALA A 150 -13.61 12.34 -12.83
CA ALA A 150 -13.72 13.62 -12.14
C ALA A 150 -13.85 14.82 -13.09
N GLY A 151 -13.76 14.62 -14.41
CA GLY A 151 -13.83 15.69 -15.41
C GLY A 151 -12.55 16.53 -15.54
N ILE A 152 -11.50 16.22 -14.77
CA ILE A 152 -10.22 16.95 -14.83
C ILE A 152 -9.57 16.81 -16.20
N ALA A 153 -9.68 15.62 -16.81
CA ALA A 153 -9.21 15.39 -18.17
C ALA A 153 -9.88 16.34 -19.18
N SER A 154 -11.20 16.60 -19.08
CA SER A 154 -11.89 17.53 -19.99
C SER A 154 -11.58 19.00 -19.75
N LEU A 155 -11.07 19.34 -18.57
CA LEU A 155 -10.71 20.71 -18.19
C LEU A 155 -9.23 21.02 -18.45
N THR A 156 -8.42 20.01 -18.83
CA THR A 156 -6.98 20.14 -18.98
C THR A 156 -6.61 19.97 -20.45
N GLY A 157 -6.25 21.06 -21.12
CA GLY A 157 -5.90 21.02 -22.54
C GLY A 157 -6.29 22.30 -23.26
N LYS A 158 -6.22 22.26 -24.58
CA LYS A 158 -6.80 23.30 -25.45
C LYS A 158 -8.18 22.83 -25.90
N PRO A 159 -9.17 23.72 -26.09
CA PRO A 159 -10.54 23.33 -26.44
C PRO A 159 -10.66 22.40 -27.66
N ASP A 160 -9.80 22.61 -28.66
CA ASP A 160 -9.83 21.86 -29.93
C ASP A 160 -8.88 20.65 -29.95
N TYR A 161 -8.27 20.31 -28.81
CA TYR A 161 -7.32 19.21 -28.68
C TYR A 161 -7.68 18.33 -27.48
N PRO A 162 -7.40 17.01 -27.54
CA PRO A 162 -7.47 16.16 -26.37
C PRO A 162 -6.47 16.58 -25.28
#